data_AF-A0A7Y9NG69-F1
#
_entry.id   AF-A0A7Y9NG69-F1
#
_cell.length_a   1.000
_cell.length_b   1.000
_cell.length_c   1.000
_cell.angle_alpha   90.00
_cell.angle_beta   90.00
_cell.angle_gamma   90.00
#
_symmetry.space_group_name_H-M   'P 1'
#
loop_
_entity.id
_entity.type
_entity.pdbx_description
1 polymer ?
#
loop_
_entity_poly.entity_id
_entity_poly.type
_entity_poly.pdbx_seq_one_letter_code
_entity_poly.pdbx_strand_id
1 'polypeptide(L)'
;MIMNILFAIAFTATAIYVFLFFRFAWKFRATYPDAWRQLDCPETFGIQGQVTYLWLILGREKRVRLSDFREINGAVVPIRIFLLISFLAFGVVAFMTG
;
A
#
# COMPACT_ATOMS: atom_id res chain seq x y z
N MET A 1 -13.52 15.81 -20.98
CA MET A 1 -12.56 14.76 -21.40
C MET A 1 -11.40 14.60 -20.44
N ILE A 2 -10.62 15.66 -20.14
CA ILE A 2 -9.46 15.59 -19.22
C ILE A 2 -9.84 15.01 -17.84
N MET A 3 -10.98 15.42 -17.28
CA MET A 3 -11.46 14.90 -15.99
C MET A 3 -11.74 13.39 -16.01
N ASN A 4 -12.32 12.87 -17.09
CA ASN A 4 -12.58 11.42 -17.25
C ASN A 4 -11.27 10.62 -17.41
N ILE A 5 -10.27 11.21 -18.07
CA ILE A 5 -8.93 10.62 -18.19
C ILE A 5 -8.26 10.55 -16.82
N LEU A 6 -8.34 11.62 -16.02
CA LEU A 6 -7.83 11.65 -14.65
C LEU A 6 -8.53 10.62 -13.76
N PHE A 7 -9.87 10.53 -13.84
CA PHE A 7 -10.63 9.51 -13.11
C PHE A 7 -10.23 8.08 -13.52
N ALA A 8 -10.08 7.81 -14.81
CA ALA A 8 -9.65 6.51 -15.29
C ALA A 8 -8.24 6.15 -14.78
N ILE A 9 -7.29 7.09 -14.85
CA ILE A 9 -5.92 6.90 -14.33
C ILE A 9 -5.97 6.65 -12.81
N ALA A 10 -6.69 7.46 -12.05
CA ALA A 10 -6.81 7.30 -10.60
C ALA A 10 -7.45 5.96 -10.23
N PHE A 11 -8.50 5.55 -10.94
CA PHE A 11 -9.18 4.28 -10.72
C PHE A 11 -8.26 3.09 -11.04
N THR A 12 -7.62 3.08 -12.21
CA THR A 12 -6.68 2.01 -12.60
C THR A 12 -5.47 1.95 -11.66
N ALA A 13 -4.88 3.09 -11.29
CA ALA A 13 -3.76 3.14 -10.34
C ALA A 13 -4.17 2.59 -8.97
N THR A 14 -5.37 2.94 -8.49
CA THR A 14 -5.92 2.44 -7.22
C THR A 14 -6.20 0.94 -7.29
N ALA A 15 -6.76 0.45 -8.38
CA ALA A 15 -6.99 -1.00 -8.57
C ALA A 15 -5.66 -1.79 -8.57
N ILE A 16 -4.64 -1.28 -9.26
CA ILE A 16 -3.29 -1.87 -9.26
C ILE A 16 -2.68 -1.82 -7.86
N TYR A 17 -2.79 -0.69 -7.16
CA TYR A 17 -2.34 -0.54 -5.79
C TYR A 17 -2.97 -1.58 -4.87
N VAL A 18 -4.30 -1.74 -4.92
CA VAL A 18 -5.04 -2.72 -4.10
C VAL A 18 -4.57 -4.13 -4.41
N PHE A 19 -4.41 -4.48 -5.69
CA PHE A 19 -3.91 -5.80 -6.08
C PHE A 19 -2.49 -6.08 -5.55
N LEU A 20 -1.57 -5.11 -5.71
CA LEU A 20 -0.20 -5.23 -5.22
C LEU A 20 -0.16 -5.31 -3.68
N PHE A 21 -1.01 -4.53 -3.01
CA PHE A 21 -1.14 -4.54 -1.56
C PHE A 21 -1.60 -5.91 -1.04
N PHE A 22 -2.64 -6.51 -1.64
CA PHE A 22 -3.09 -7.85 -1.26
C PHE A 22 -2.02 -8.90 -1.52
N ARG A 23 -1.35 -8.83 -2.67
CA ARG A 23 -0.24 -9.73 -2.99
C ARG A 23 0.89 -9.59 -1.96
N PHE A 24 1.23 -8.38 -1.54
CA PHE A 24 2.23 -8.11 -0.50
C PHE A 24 1.77 -8.67 0.85
N ALA A 25 0.55 -8.35 1.29
CA ALA A 25 0.01 -8.79 2.57
C ALA A 25 0.01 -10.33 2.69
N TRP A 26 -0.42 -11.01 1.63
CA TRP A 26 -0.45 -12.46 1.58
C TRP A 26 0.96 -13.07 1.56
N LYS A 27 1.86 -12.54 0.71
CA LYS A 27 3.24 -12.99 0.65
C LYS A 27 3.98 -12.76 1.98
N PHE A 28 3.80 -11.60 2.60
CA PHE A 28 4.40 -11.25 3.90
C PHE A 28 3.95 -12.23 4.99
N ARG A 29 2.64 -12.51 5.07
CA ARG A 29 2.09 -13.49 6.03
C ARG A 29 2.64 -14.90 5.79
N ALA A 30 2.78 -15.32 4.53
CA ALA A 30 3.25 -16.66 4.19
C ALA A 30 4.75 -16.83 4.44
N THR A 31 5.56 -15.83 4.07
CA THR A 31 7.03 -15.89 4.16
C THR A 31 7.56 -15.54 5.55
N TYR A 32 6.91 -14.63 6.28
CA TYR A 32 7.36 -14.18 7.60
C TYR A 32 6.22 -14.25 8.65
N PRO A 33 5.76 -15.45 9.02
CA PRO A 33 4.68 -15.63 9.98
C PRO A 33 4.99 -15.10 11.38
N ASP A 34 6.26 -15.05 11.78
CA ASP A 34 6.66 -14.53 13.10
C ASP A 34 6.63 -13.00 13.14
N ALA A 35 7.09 -12.34 12.08
CA ALA A 35 6.94 -10.89 11.93
C ALA A 35 5.46 -10.49 11.85
N TRP A 36 4.65 -11.32 11.20
CA TRP A 36 3.19 -11.16 11.16
C TRP A 36 2.54 -11.20 12.54
N ARG A 37 2.96 -12.14 13.40
CA ARG A 37 2.49 -12.22 14.79
C ARG A 37 2.92 -11.02 15.64
N GLN A 38 4.13 -10.50 15.43
CA GLN A 38 4.63 -9.30 16.13
C GLN A 38 3.83 -8.02 15.79
N LEU A 39 3.16 -8.01 14.65
CA LEU A 39 2.26 -6.93 14.23
C LEU A 39 0.84 -7.04 14.84
N ASP A 40 0.63 -7.93 15.81
CA ASP A 40 -0.69 -8.27 16.39
C ASP A 40 -1.66 -8.97 15.42
N CYS A 41 -1.14 -9.72 14.43
CA CYS A 41 -1.96 -10.43 13.43
C CYS A 41 -3.07 -9.53 12.83
N PRO A 42 -2.72 -8.39 12.23
CA PRO A 42 -3.71 -7.42 11.79
C PRO A 42 -4.69 -8.07 10.80
N GLU A 43 -5.99 -7.88 11.00
CA GLU A 43 -6.97 -8.36 10.01
C GLU A 43 -6.64 -7.78 8.64
N THR A 44 -6.44 -8.64 7.63
CA THR A 44 -6.05 -8.21 6.27
C THR A 44 -7.05 -7.22 5.64
N PHE A 45 -8.28 -7.20 6.14
CA PHE A 45 -9.38 -6.32 5.70
C PHE A 45 -9.81 -5.27 6.75
N GLY A 46 -9.23 -5.28 7.95
CA GLY A 46 -9.54 -4.27 8.97
C GLY A 46 -8.81 -2.96 8.68
N ILE A 47 -9.44 -1.82 9.00
CA ILE A 47 -8.81 -0.48 8.90
C ILE A 47 -7.46 -0.48 9.63
N GLN A 48 -7.42 -1.09 10.82
CA GLN A 48 -6.21 -1.21 11.60
C GLN A 48 -5.11 -2.00 10.88
N GLY A 49 -5.46 -3.08 10.18
CA GLY A 49 -4.50 -3.85 9.41
C GLY A 49 -3.97 -3.10 8.20
N GLN A 50 -4.85 -2.40 7.46
CA GLN A 50 -4.44 -1.54 6.35
C GLN A 50 -3.47 -0.46 6.81
N VAL A 51 -3.73 0.18 7.95
CA VAL A 51 -2.84 1.18 8.55
C VAL A 51 -1.51 0.56 8.93
N THR A 52 -1.50 -0.57 9.64
CA THR A 52 -0.25 -1.23 10.06
C THR A 52 0.62 -1.63 8.86
N TYR A 53 0.02 -2.19 7.80
CA TYR A 53 0.74 -2.50 6.57
C TYR A 53 1.22 -1.26 5.83
N LEU A 54 0.43 -0.19 5.81
CA LEU A 54 0.85 1.08 5.22
C LEU A 54 2.03 1.68 6.00
N TRP A 55 2.00 1.64 7.33
CA TRP A 55 3.10 2.06 8.19
C TRP A 55 4.36 1.23 7.97
N LEU A 56 4.20 -0.09 7.82
CA LEU A 56 5.27 -1.00 7.44
C LEU A 56 5.85 -0.61 6.09
N ILE A 57 5.00 -0.50 5.05
CA ILE A 57 5.37 -0.09 3.69
C ILE A 57 6.08 1.25 3.69
N LEU A 58 5.68 2.22 4.51
CA LEU A 58 6.32 3.54 4.63
C LEU A 58 7.61 3.53 5.48
N GLY A 59 7.99 2.38 6.06
CA GLY A 59 9.16 2.25 6.94
C GLY A 59 8.99 2.99 8.28
N ARG A 60 7.74 3.26 8.68
CA ARG A 60 7.40 3.95 9.93
C ARG A 60 7.09 2.98 11.07
N GLU A 61 6.89 1.70 10.76
CA GLU A 61 6.66 0.66 11.75
C GLU A 61 7.92 0.41 12.59
N LYS A 62 7.76 0.41 13.91
CA LYS A 62 8.87 0.23 14.87
C LYS A 62 9.02 -1.21 15.32
N ARG A 63 7.94 -1.99 15.30
CA ARG A 63 7.93 -3.39 15.71
C ARG A 63 8.71 -4.27 14.73
N VAL A 64 8.64 -3.94 13.44
CA VAL A 64 9.25 -4.72 12.38
C VAL A 64 9.86 -3.81 11.30
N ARG A 65 11.13 -4.02 10.93
CA ARG A 65 11.81 -3.22 9.92
C ARG A 65 11.80 -3.91 8.56
N LEU A 66 11.36 -3.19 7.53
CA LEU A 66 11.38 -3.67 6.14
C LEU A 66 12.79 -3.99 5.61
N SER A 67 13.84 -3.36 6.16
CA SER A 67 15.24 -3.65 5.82
C SER A 67 15.59 -5.13 5.98
N ASP A 68 14.91 -5.81 6.90
CA ASP A 68 15.21 -7.18 7.29
C ASP A 68 14.57 -8.19 6.32
N PHE A 69 13.66 -7.73 5.45
CA PHE A 69 12.93 -8.56 4.48
C PHE A 69 13.31 -8.21 3.04
N ARG A 70 14.54 -8.54 2.67
CA ARG A 70 15.12 -8.28 1.34
C ARG A 70 14.25 -8.81 0.19
N GLU A 71 13.56 -9.93 0.42
CA GLU A 71 12.71 -10.62 -0.57
C GLU A 71 11.37 -9.93 -0.84
N ILE A 72 10.93 -9.03 0.06
CA ILE A 72 9.67 -8.29 -0.06
C ILE A 72 9.90 -6.80 -0.33
N ASN A 73 11.10 -6.27 -0.03
CA ASN A 73 11.48 -4.89 -0.38
C ASN A 73 11.24 -4.57 -1.87
N GLY A 74 11.47 -5.53 -2.78
CA GLY A 74 11.18 -5.35 -4.20
C GLY A 74 9.70 -5.13 -4.52
N ALA A 75 8.78 -5.66 -3.71
CA ALA A 75 7.33 -5.46 -3.86
C ALA A 75 6.84 -4.17 -3.19
N VAL A 76 7.58 -3.63 -2.22
CA VAL A 76 7.24 -2.39 -1.51
C VAL A 76 7.38 -1.16 -2.40
N VAL A 77 8.45 -1.11 -3.21
CA VAL A 77 8.74 0.02 -4.11
C VAL A 77 7.56 0.34 -5.05
N PRO A 78 7.02 -0.61 -5.83
CA PRO A 78 5.89 -0.32 -6.70
C PRO A 78 4.65 0.11 -5.90
N ILE A 79 4.39 -0.47 -4.73
CA ILE A 79 3.25 -0.04 -3.88
C ILE A 79 3.38 1.43 -3.46
N ARG A 80 4.59 1.86 -3.04
CA ARG A 80 4.85 3.28 -2.71
C ARG A 80 4.64 4.20 -3.91
N ILE A 81 5.10 3.79 -5.09
CA ILE A 81 4.96 4.58 -6.32
C ILE A 81 3.48 4.73 -6.70
N PHE A 82 2.72 3.62 -6.73
CA PHE A 82 1.29 3.67 -7.05
C PHE A 82 0.49 4.45 -6.00
N LEU A 83 0.83 4.32 -4.71
CA LEU A 83 0.22 5.11 -3.65
C LEU A 83 0.46 6.62 -3.88
N LEU A 84 1.69 7.01 -4.21
CA LEU A 84 2.03 8.41 -4.49
C LEU A 84 1.30 8.95 -5.72
N ILE A 85 1.25 8.16 -6.81
CA ILE A 85 0.52 8.52 -8.03
C ILE A 85 -0.97 8.70 -7.73
N SER A 86 -1.58 7.75 -7.00
CA SER A 86 -2.98 7.86 -6.59
C SER A 86 -3.20 9.12 -5.74
N PHE A 87 -2.33 9.39 -4.77
CA PHE A 87 -2.45 10.56 -3.90
C PHE A 87 -2.36 11.89 -4.68
N LEU A 88 -1.40 11.99 -5.61
CA LEU A 88 -1.26 13.17 -6.48
C LEU A 88 -2.47 13.32 -7.42
N ALA A 89 -2.93 12.24 -8.03
CA ALA A 89 -4.09 12.26 -8.91
C ALA A 89 -5.35 12.71 -8.17
N PHE A 90 -5.61 12.17 -6.97
CA PHE A 90 -6.72 12.60 -6.13
C PHE A 90 -6.57 14.05 -5.66
N GLY A 91 -5.35 14.48 -5.30
CA GLY A 91 -5.07 15.86 -4.90
C GLY A 91 -5.36 16.86 -6.03
N VAL A 92 -4.92 16.56 -7.25
CA VAL A 92 -5.20 17.38 -8.43
C VAL A 92 -6.70 17.45 -8.69
N VAL A 93 -7.40 16.31 -8.66
CA VAL A 93 -8.86 16.30 -8.84
C VAL A 93 -9.55 17.15 -7.78
N ALA A 94 -9.21 16.97 -6.50
CA ALA A 94 -9.78 17.73 -5.39
C ALA A 94 -9.62 19.25 -5.57
N PHE A 95 -8.40 19.71 -5.92
CA PHE A 95 -8.11 21.12 -6.21
C PHE A 95 -8.84 21.69 -7.43
N MET A 96 -9.22 20.83 -8.39
CA MET A 96 -10.00 21.27 -9.55
C MET A 96 -11.52 21.33 -9.27
N THR A 97 -12.00 20.58 -8.27
CA THR A 97 -13.42 20.51 -7.90
C THR A 97 -13.81 21.39 -6.70
N GLY A 98 -12.87 21.82 -5.87
CA GLY A 98 -13.07 22.73 -4.74
C GLY A 98 -12.40 24.07 -4.96
#